data_AF-A0A8K0E2P0-F1
#
_entry.id   AF-A0A8K0E2P0-F1
#
_cell.length_a   1.000
_cell.length_b   1.000
_cell.length_c   1.000
_cell.angle_alpha   90.00
_cell.angle_beta   90.00
_cell.angle_gamma   90.00
#
_symmetry.space_group_name_H-M   'P 1'
#
loop_
_entity.id
_entity.type
_entity.pdbx_description
1 polymer ?
#
loop_
_entity_poly.entity_id
_entity_poly.type
_entity_poly.pdbx_seq_one_letter_code
_entity_poly.pdbx_strand_id
1 'polypeptide(L)'
;MAEGHRKLLECRRKMLEACRKLSGGRRKLAEGLSKMAEGRRKLLEGRRKISGGRRKFGDRGKMMEGSRKLSEGRRKLAEGRRKMAEGRRKMEDGRRKLLEGCRKMAEGRRKMAEGHRELVEGRRKMAECGRMLLEGHRKLLEGRRKIAEGRRKFLEGCKKMLAGRRKLSEAVESAGQRTMAGQGSCWRAVVGRWRVVGDGGWL
;
A
#
# COMPACT_ATOMS: atom_id res chain seq x y z
N MET A 1 -2.52 -6.28 -2.52
CA MET A 1 -2.64 -6.97 -1.20
C MET A 1 -2.88 -8.48 -1.32
N ALA A 2 -3.77 -8.95 -2.20
CA ALA A 2 -4.07 -10.39 -2.36
C ALA A 2 -2.86 -11.27 -2.76
N GLU A 3 -1.97 -10.76 -3.61
CA GLU A 3 -0.83 -11.52 -4.13
C GLU A 3 0.26 -11.81 -3.08
N GLY A 4 0.52 -10.85 -2.17
CA GLY A 4 1.47 -11.02 -1.07
C GLY A 4 0.98 -12.05 -0.04
N HIS A 5 -0.33 -12.01 0.26
CA HIS A 5 -0.96 -12.99 1.13
C HIS A 5 -0.97 -14.40 0.52
N ARG A 6 -1.19 -14.52 -0.81
CA ARG A 6 -1.08 -15.79 -1.54
C ARG A 6 0.33 -16.39 -1.48
N LYS A 7 1.36 -15.57 -1.69
CA LYS A 7 2.78 -15.98 -1.61
C LYS A 7 3.19 -16.39 -0.18
N LEU A 8 2.63 -15.74 0.85
CA LEU A 8 2.81 -16.14 2.25
C LEU A 8 2.17 -17.50 2.56
N LEU A 9 0.97 -17.75 2.05
CA LEU A 9 0.28 -19.03 2.21
C LEU A 9 1.02 -20.18 1.52
N GLU A 10 1.56 -19.95 0.31
CA GLU A 10 2.42 -20.92 -0.37
C GLU A 10 3.72 -21.19 0.39
N CYS A 11 4.35 -20.15 0.95
CA CYS A 11 5.54 -20.34 1.79
C CYS A 11 5.24 -21.16 3.05
N ARG A 12 4.11 -20.88 3.70
CA ARG A 12 3.64 -21.65 4.86
C ARG A 12 3.41 -23.11 4.51
N ARG A 13 2.79 -23.40 3.36
CA ARG A 13 2.60 -24.77 2.86
C ARG A 13 3.95 -25.48 2.63
N LYS A 14 4.90 -24.81 1.97
CA LYS A 14 6.24 -25.38 1.71
C LYS A 14 7.03 -25.64 2.99
N MET A 15 6.91 -24.79 4.00
CA MET A 15 7.49 -25.03 5.33
C MET A 15 6.85 -26.24 6.02
N LEU A 16 5.52 -26.37 5.99
CA LEU A 16 4.84 -27.53 6.56
C LEU A 16 5.27 -28.84 5.89
N GLU A 17 5.43 -28.84 4.56
CA GLU A 17 5.97 -29.98 3.83
C GLU A 17 7.43 -30.29 4.22
N ALA A 18 8.27 -29.27 4.41
CA ALA A 18 9.64 -29.44 4.88
C ALA A 18 9.69 -30.05 6.30
N CYS A 19 8.86 -29.55 7.22
CA CYS A 19 8.73 -30.10 8.57
C CYS A 19 8.28 -31.56 8.55
N ARG A 20 7.34 -31.93 7.66
CA ARG A 20 6.92 -33.34 7.46
C ARG A 20 8.06 -34.21 6.92
N LYS A 21 8.91 -33.70 6.03
CA LYS A 21 10.08 -34.44 5.55
C LYS A 21 11.14 -34.64 6.63
N LEU A 22 11.39 -33.61 7.46
CA LEU A 22 12.29 -33.68 8.61
C LEU A 22 11.80 -34.71 9.63
N SER A 23 10.52 -34.70 9.98
CA SER A 23 9.94 -35.68 10.92
C SER A 23 10.00 -37.11 10.37
N GLY A 24 9.72 -37.29 9.07
CA GLY A 24 9.90 -38.58 8.40
C GLY A 24 11.35 -39.06 8.37
N GLY A 25 12.32 -38.16 8.17
CA GLY A 25 13.76 -38.47 8.26
C GLY A 25 14.17 -38.91 9.66
N ARG A 26 13.72 -38.19 10.71
CA ARG A 26 13.95 -38.56 12.12
C ARG A 26 13.40 -39.94 12.46
N ARG A 27 12.18 -40.28 12.00
CA ARG A 27 11.59 -41.62 12.19
C ARG A 27 12.44 -42.72 11.55
N LYS A 28 12.86 -42.53 10.29
CA LYS A 28 13.74 -43.51 9.61
C LYS A 28 15.08 -43.69 10.32
N LEU A 29 15.62 -42.61 10.87
CA LEU A 29 16.88 -42.64 11.62
C LEU A 29 16.71 -43.42 12.93
N ALA A 30 15.61 -43.20 13.66
CA ALA A 30 15.26 -43.96 14.86
C ALA A 30 15.07 -45.46 14.54
N GLU A 31 14.35 -45.80 13.46
CA GLU A 31 14.22 -47.20 13.01
C GLU A 31 15.56 -47.84 12.66
N GLY A 32 16.45 -47.09 12.00
CA GLY A 32 17.80 -47.55 11.67
C GLY A 32 18.64 -47.86 12.91
N LEU A 33 18.56 -46.99 13.93
CA LEU A 33 19.21 -47.18 15.23
C LEU A 33 18.67 -48.42 15.95
N SER A 34 17.35 -48.62 15.99
CA SER A 34 16.75 -49.81 16.59
C SER A 34 17.18 -51.11 15.90
N LYS A 35 17.20 -51.14 14.55
CA LYS A 35 17.72 -52.28 13.79
C LYS A 35 19.20 -52.55 14.06
N MET A 36 20.00 -51.50 14.23
CA MET A 36 21.42 -51.61 14.56
C MET A 36 21.61 -52.20 15.96
N ALA A 37 20.81 -51.76 16.94
CA ALA A 37 20.82 -52.28 18.30
C ALA A 37 20.44 -53.77 18.34
N GLU A 38 19.40 -54.17 17.60
CA GLU A 38 19.04 -55.58 17.43
C GLU A 38 20.15 -56.41 16.77
N GLY A 39 20.75 -55.89 15.69
CA GLY A 39 21.87 -56.56 15.01
C GLY A 39 23.05 -56.75 15.96
N ARG A 40 23.36 -55.75 16.78
CA ARG A 40 24.41 -55.83 17.82
C ARG A 40 24.08 -56.87 18.90
N ARG A 41 22.83 -56.96 19.35
CA ARG A 41 22.40 -58.01 20.29
C ARG A 41 22.57 -59.42 19.68
N LYS A 42 22.13 -59.63 18.43
CA LYS A 42 22.31 -60.91 17.72
C LYS A 42 23.78 -61.29 17.52
N LEU A 43 24.64 -60.32 17.21
CA LEU A 43 26.08 -60.52 17.13
C LEU A 43 26.68 -60.99 18.46
N LEU A 44 26.30 -60.34 19.57
CA LEU A 44 26.76 -60.69 20.91
C LEU A 44 26.27 -62.09 21.33
N GLU A 45 25.01 -62.43 21.05
CA GLU A 45 24.48 -63.77 21.27
C GLU A 45 25.21 -64.84 20.46
N GLY A 46 25.40 -64.61 19.16
CA GLY A 46 26.13 -65.53 18.29
C GLY A 46 27.56 -65.77 18.79
N ARG A 47 28.25 -64.70 19.20
CA ARG A 47 29.60 -64.78 19.79
C ARG A 47 29.62 -65.58 21.10
N ARG A 48 28.62 -65.39 21.97
CA ARG A 48 28.46 -66.17 23.22
C ARG A 48 28.21 -67.65 22.93
N LYS A 49 27.36 -67.97 21.95
CA LYS A 49 27.08 -69.36 21.54
C LYS A 49 28.31 -70.06 20.98
N ILE A 50 29.07 -69.39 20.12
CA ILE A 50 30.35 -69.93 19.60
C ILE A 50 31.33 -70.15 20.76
N SER A 51 31.49 -69.16 21.66
CA SER A 51 32.37 -69.30 22.83
C SER A 51 31.96 -70.44 23.76
N GLY A 52 30.66 -70.64 23.98
CA GLY A 52 30.14 -71.74 24.80
C GLY A 52 30.30 -73.11 24.15
N GLY A 53 30.07 -73.21 22.84
CA GLY A 53 30.31 -74.42 22.04
C GLY A 53 31.80 -74.75 21.89
N ARG A 54 32.69 -73.75 21.91
CA ARG A 54 34.14 -73.98 21.94
C ARG A 54 34.63 -74.52 23.28
N ARG A 55 33.97 -74.14 24.39
CA ARG A 55 34.26 -74.65 25.74
C ARG A 55 33.73 -76.05 25.99
N LYS A 56 32.62 -76.43 25.33
CA LYS A 56 32.06 -77.78 25.33
C LYS A 56 32.56 -78.52 24.08
N PHE A 57 33.73 -79.14 24.16
CA PHE A 57 34.40 -79.87 23.07
C PHE A 57 33.41 -80.49 22.04
N GLY A 58 33.39 -79.97 20.81
CA GLY A 58 32.81 -80.66 19.64
C GLY A 58 31.36 -80.34 19.24
N ASP A 59 30.68 -79.37 19.84
CA ASP A 59 29.26 -79.11 19.52
C ASP A 59 29.09 -78.27 18.23
N ARG A 60 29.36 -78.90 17.09
CA ARG A 60 29.37 -78.31 15.73
C ARG A 60 28.06 -77.58 15.41
N GLY A 61 26.93 -78.06 15.94
CA GLY A 61 25.61 -77.44 15.82
C GLY A 61 25.53 -76.03 16.44
N LYS A 62 26.06 -75.83 17.66
CA LYS A 62 26.05 -74.52 18.34
C LYS A 62 26.96 -73.50 17.63
N MET A 63 28.02 -73.96 17.01
CA MET A 63 28.93 -73.11 16.24
C MET A 63 28.29 -72.65 14.92
N MET A 64 27.61 -73.55 14.21
CA MET A 64 26.84 -73.20 13.00
C MET A 64 25.69 -72.25 13.32
N GLU A 65 24.97 -72.47 14.42
CA GLU A 65 23.91 -71.56 14.87
C GLU A 65 24.46 -70.18 15.24
N GLY A 66 25.59 -70.12 15.95
CA GLY A 66 26.27 -68.88 16.28
C GLY A 66 26.74 -68.10 15.05
N SER A 67 27.29 -68.78 14.05
CA SER A 67 27.66 -68.18 12.76
C SER A 67 26.45 -67.65 11.98
N ARG A 68 25.34 -68.39 11.96
CA ARG A 68 24.07 -67.92 11.36
C ARG A 68 23.57 -66.65 12.05
N LYS A 69 23.53 -66.62 13.40
CA LYS A 69 23.15 -65.43 14.17
C LYS A 69 24.09 -64.24 13.92
N LEU A 70 25.39 -64.50 13.75
CA LEU A 70 26.37 -63.47 13.44
C LEU A 70 26.11 -62.85 12.05
N SER A 71 25.83 -63.70 11.06
CA SER A 71 25.49 -63.28 9.69
C SER A 71 24.20 -62.45 9.66
N GLU A 72 23.15 -62.91 10.35
CA GLU A 72 21.90 -62.14 10.51
C GLU A 72 22.13 -60.80 11.19
N GLY A 73 22.95 -60.77 12.25
CA GLY A 73 23.32 -59.54 12.95
C GLY A 73 24.02 -58.55 12.03
N ARG A 74 24.96 -59.03 11.20
CA ARG A 74 25.63 -58.21 10.16
C ARG A 74 24.63 -57.66 9.14
N ARG A 75 23.71 -58.49 8.65
CA ARG A 75 22.68 -58.07 7.69
C ARG A 75 21.76 -56.99 8.27
N LYS A 76 21.28 -57.17 9.50
CA LYS A 76 20.46 -56.16 10.21
C LYS A 76 21.22 -54.85 10.42
N LEU A 77 22.51 -54.92 10.73
CA LEU A 77 23.37 -53.74 10.92
C LEU A 77 23.58 -52.99 9.58
N ALA A 78 23.77 -53.71 8.48
CA ALA A 78 23.85 -53.12 7.14
C ALA A 78 22.52 -52.45 6.73
N GLU A 79 21.37 -53.08 7.00
CA GLU A 79 20.05 -52.46 6.78
C GLU A 79 19.85 -51.21 7.64
N GLY A 80 20.23 -51.25 8.92
CA GLY A 80 20.16 -50.10 9.82
C GLY A 80 20.98 -48.91 9.30
N ARG A 81 22.20 -49.17 8.82
CA ARG A 81 23.06 -48.16 8.17
C ARG A 81 22.42 -47.56 6.92
N ARG A 82 21.82 -48.39 6.05
CA ARG A 82 21.09 -47.90 4.85
C ARG A 82 19.91 -47.01 5.23
N LYS A 83 19.08 -47.42 6.19
CA LYS A 83 17.96 -46.60 6.70
C LYS A 83 18.42 -45.27 7.30
N MET A 84 19.52 -45.27 8.04
CA MET A 84 20.10 -44.06 8.61
C MET A 84 20.60 -43.11 7.51
N ALA A 85 21.28 -43.62 6.48
CA ALA A 85 21.72 -42.83 5.33
C ALA A 85 20.53 -42.21 4.57
N GLU A 86 19.46 -42.97 4.35
CA GLU A 86 18.22 -42.42 3.78
C GLU A 86 17.58 -41.35 4.67
N GLY A 87 17.54 -41.58 5.99
CA GLY A 87 17.03 -40.62 6.96
C GLY A 87 17.80 -39.29 6.91
N ARG A 88 19.13 -39.36 6.83
CA ARG A 88 20.01 -38.20 6.70
C ARG A 88 19.76 -37.44 5.40
N ARG A 89 19.66 -38.13 4.26
CA ARG A 89 19.32 -37.50 2.96
C ARG A 89 17.97 -36.78 3.01
N LYS A 90 16.93 -37.42 3.56
CA LYS A 90 15.61 -36.77 3.74
C LYS A 90 15.69 -35.54 4.65
N MET A 91 16.53 -35.57 5.67
CA MET A 91 16.72 -34.45 6.58
C MET A 91 17.43 -33.27 5.89
N GLU A 92 18.46 -33.54 5.10
CA GLU A 92 19.16 -32.54 4.29
C GLU A 92 18.22 -31.89 3.26
N ASP A 93 17.41 -32.68 2.56
CA ASP A 93 16.39 -32.18 1.63
C ASP A 93 15.35 -31.31 2.34
N GLY A 94 14.88 -31.75 3.51
CA GLY A 94 13.97 -30.96 4.35
C GLY A 94 14.59 -29.63 4.77
N ARG A 95 15.87 -29.62 5.15
CA ARG A 95 16.61 -28.40 5.53
C ARG A 95 16.76 -27.44 4.35
N ARG A 96 17.09 -27.95 3.15
CA ARG A 96 17.18 -27.14 1.92
C ARG A 96 15.86 -26.47 1.58
N LYS A 97 14.75 -27.22 1.63
CA LYS A 97 13.40 -26.67 1.39
C LYS A 97 13.01 -25.61 2.41
N LEU A 98 13.37 -25.80 3.67
CA LEU A 98 13.10 -24.83 4.73
C LEU A 98 13.87 -23.52 4.50
N LEU A 99 15.16 -23.60 4.14
CA LEU A 99 15.97 -22.44 3.78
C LEU A 99 15.37 -21.67 2.59
N GLU A 100 14.95 -22.38 1.55
CA GLU A 100 14.30 -21.76 0.39
C GLU A 100 12.98 -21.07 0.77
N GLY A 101 12.17 -21.70 1.62
CA GLY A 101 10.95 -21.12 2.17
C GLY A 101 11.21 -19.84 2.98
N CYS A 102 12.26 -19.85 3.83
CA CYS A 102 12.67 -18.65 4.58
C CYS A 102 13.08 -17.50 3.66
N ARG A 103 13.85 -17.78 2.60
CA ARG A 103 14.27 -16.76 1.62
C ARG A 103 13.06 -16.12 0.92
N LYS A 104 12.12 -16.95 0.43
CA LYS A 104 10.89 -16.46 -0.20
C LYS A 104 10.03 -15.62 0.74
N MET A 105 9.94 -15.99 2.02
CA MET A 105 9.24 -15.19 3.02
C MET A 105 9.93 -13.84 3.27
N ALA A 106 11.26 -13.80 3.34
CA ALA A 106 12.01 -12.56 3.51
C ALA A 106 11.82 -11.61 2.31
N GLU A 107 11.87 -12.12 1.08
CA GLU A 107 11.56 -11.35 -0.13
C GLU A 107 10.12 -10.82 -0.13
N GLY A 108 9.15 -11.66 0.24
CA GLY A 108 7.74 -11.24 0.37
C GLY A 108 7.56 -10.11 1.38
N ARG A 109 8.25 -10.17 2.53
CA ARG A 109 8.25 -9.10 3.53
C ARG A 109 8.85 -7.79 2.99
N ARG A 110 9.95 -7.85 2.24
CA ARG A 110 10.56 -6.66 1.61
C ARG A 110 9.60 -5.98 0.64
N LYS A 111 8.98 -6.75 -0.26
CA LYS A 111 7.98 -6.22 -1.21
C LYS A 111 6.78 -5.58 -0.50
N MET A 112 6.34 -6.16 0.61
CA MET A 112 5.24 -5.58 1.40
C MET A 112 5.65 -4.27 2.08
N ALA A 113 6.89 -4.18 2.57
CA ALA A 113 7.43 -2.95 3.14
C ALA A 113 7.58 -1.84 2.09
N GLU A 114 8.05 -2.18 0.88
CA GLU A 114 8.12 -1.26 -0.26
C GLU A 114 6.73 -0.73 -0.63
N GLY A 115 5.74 -1.61 -0.83
CA GLY A 115 4.37 -1.19 -1.11
C GLY A 115 3.75 -0.34 0.01
N HIS A 116 4.10 -0.59 1.28
CA HIS A 116 3.70 0.30 2.38
C HIS A 116 4.34 1.69 2.29
N ARG A 117 5.61 1.79 1.89
CA ARG A 117 6.28 3.08 1.68
C ARG A 117 5.61 3.87 0.55
N GLU A 118 5.33 3.22 -0.58
CA GLU A 118 4.62 3.83 -1.71
C GLU A 118 3.25 4.36 -1.29
N LEU A 119 2.49 3.60 -0.49
CA LEU A 119 1.20 4.06 0.04
C LEU A 119 1.32 5.28 0.97
N VAL A 120 2.36 5.33 1.80
CA VAL A 120 2.63 6.48 2.68
C VAL A 120 3.00 7.71 1.85
N GLU A 121 3.84 7.56 0.84
CA GLU A 121 4.18 8.63 -0.10
C GLU A 121 2.96 9.13 -0.87
N GLY A 122 2.13 8.22 -1.39
CA GLY A 122 0.87 8.57 -2.04
C GLY A 122 -0.08 9.36 -1.12
N ARG A 123 -0.19 8.95 0.15
CA ARG A 123 -0.95 9.70 1.16
C ARG A 123 -0.37 11.10 1.41
N ARG A 124 0.95 11.24 1.47
CA ARG A 124 1.60 12.56 1.62
C ARG A 124 1.29 13.47 0.43
N LYS A 125 1.42 12.96 -0.79
CA LYS A 125 1.07 13.69 -2.01
C LYS A 125 -0.40 14.13 -2.03
N MET A 126 -1.33 13.25 -1.64
CA MET A 126 -2.74 13.62 -1.49
C MET A 126 -2.96 14.73 -0.45
N ALA A 127 -2.26 14.66 0.69
CA ALA A 127 -2.36 15.69 1.72
C ALA A 127 -1.81 17.05 1.22
N GLU A 128 -0.72 17.06 0.47
CA GLU A 128 -0.17 18.25 -0.18
C GLU A 128 -1.14 18.83 -1.22
N CYS A 129 -1.70 18.00 -2.10
CA CYS A 129 -2.74 18.43 -3.04
C CYS A 129 -3.95 19.02 -2.32
N GLY A 130 -4.39 18.41 -1.21
CA GLY A 130 -5.47 18.94 -0.38
C GLY A 130 -5.15 20.32 0.20
N ARG A 131 -3.92 20.55 0.65
CA ARG A 131 -3.46 21.88 1.12
C ARG A 131 -3.46 22.90 -0.01
N MET A 132 -2.93 22.55 -1.18
CA MET A 132 -2.93 23.43 -2.36
C MET A 132 -4.35 23.79 -2.79
N LEU A 133 -5.27 22.82 -2.78
CA LEU A 133 -6.68 23.06 -3.10
C LEU A 133 -7.32 24.05 -2.11
N LEU A 134 -7.10 23.87 -0.81
CA LEU A 134 -7.59 24.79 0.23
C LEU A 134 -7.02 26.20 0.05
N GLU A 135 -5.73 26.32 -0.27
CA GLU A 135 -5.10 27.61 -0.52
C GLU A 135 -5.68 28.30 -1.77
N GLY A 136 -5.88 27.54 -2.86
CA GLY A 136 -6.56 28.03 -4.06
C GLY A 136 -7.99 28.50 -3.77
N HIS A 137 -8.73 27.74 -2.96
CA HIS A 137 -10.08 28.09 -2.54
C HIS A 137 -10.10 29.38 -1.69
N ARG A 138 -9.10 29.58 -0.83
CA ARG A 138 -8.92 30.82 -0.07
C ARG A 138 -8.65 32.02 -0.97
N LYS A 139 -7.75 31.87 -1.95
CA LYS A 139 -7.45 32.93 -2.95
C LYS A 139 -8.68 33.30 -3.78
N LEU A 140 -9.49 32.32 -4.17
CA LEU A 140 -10.77 32.55 -4.85
C LEU A 140 -11.76 33.36 -3.98
N LEU A 141 -11.88 33.02 -2.70
CA LEU A 141 -12.74 33.77 -1.76
C LEU A 141 -12.25 35.20 -1.57
N GLU A 142 -10.94 35.41 -1.45
CA GLU A 142 -10.33 36.75 -1.37
C GLU A 142 -10.57 37.56 -2.66
N GLY A 143 -10.40 36.94 -3.84
CA GLY A 143 -10.73 37.56 -5.12
C GLY A 143 -12.21 37.95 -5.22
N ARG A 144 -13.11 37.07 -4.77
CA ARG A 144 -14.56 37.35 -4.73
C ARG A 144 -14.89 38.54 -3.82
N ARG A 145 -14.21 38.67 -2.67
CA ARG A 145 -14.35 39.84 -1.78
C ARG A 145 -13.89 41.12 -2.46
N LYS A 146 -12.72 41.12 -3.11
CA LYS A 146 -12.19 42.29 -3.85
C LYS A 146 -13.14 42.73 -4.97
N ILE A 147 -13.71 41.80 -5.72
CA ILE A 147 -14.70 42.11 -6.77
C ILE A 147 -15.96 42.73 -6.15
N ALA A 148 -16.44 42.22 -5.02
CA ALA A 148 -17.60 42.78 -4.33
C ALA A 148 -17.33 44.22 -3.83
N GLU A 149 -16.16 44.48 -3.27
CA GLU A 149 -15.72 45.83 -2.88
C GLU A 149 -15.59 46.77 -4.07
N GLY A 150 -14.97 46.32 -5.17
CA GLY A 150 -14.88 47.07 -6.41
C GLY A 150 -16.25 47.44 -6.97
N ARG A 151 -17.20 46.51 -6.98
CA ARG A 151 -18.61 46.77 -7.34
C ARG A 151 -19.25 47.82 -6.46
N ARG A 152 -19.03 47.78 -5.14
CA ARG A 152 -19.57 48.80 -4.21
C ARG A 152 -19.03 50.19 -4.54
N LYS A 153 -17.70 50.32 -4.72
CA LYS A 153 -17.06 51.59 -5.08
C LYS A 153 -17.55 52.12 -6.43
N PHE A 154 -17.74 51.25 -7.41
CA PHE A 154 -18.29 51.60 -8.72
C PHE A 154 -19.72 52.15 -8.59
N LEU A 155 -20.59 51.46 -7.85
CA LEU A 155 -21.97 51.91 -7.61
C LEU A 155 -22.01 53.25 -6.87
N GLU A 156 -21.14 53.48 -5.90
CA GLU A 156 -21.00 54.80 -5.24
C GLU A 156 -20.55 55.88 -6.22
N GLY A 157 -19.59 55.58 -7.10
CA GLY A 157 -19.18 56.48 -8.19
C GLY A 157 -20.35 56.83 -9.13
N CYS A 158 -21.13 55.84 -9.56
CA CYS A 158 -22.33 56.05 -10.36
C CYS A 158 -23.35 56.94 -9.64
N LYS A 159 -23.59 56.72 -8.34
CA LYS A 159 -24.49 57.56 -7.52
C LYS A 159 -24.00 59.01 -7.48
N LYS A 160 -22.69 59.24 -7.26
CA LYS A 160 -22.09 60.59 -7.26
C LYS A 160 -22.22 61.27 -8.62
N MET A 161 -21.99 60.55 -9.72
CA MET A 161 -22.14 61.07 -11.08
C MET A 161 -23.58 61.45 -11.41
N LEU A 162 -24.56 60.62 -11.03
CA LEU A 162 -25.99 60.93 -11.18
C LEU A 162 -26.39 62.16 -10.36
N ALA A 163 -25.91 62.28 -9.13
CA ALA A 163 -26.13 63.47 -8.30
C ALA A 163 -25.50 64.72 -8.93
N GLY A 164 -24.27 64.62 -9.47
CA GLY A 164 -23.62 65.71 -10.20
C GLY A 164 -24.41 66.13 -11.45
N ARG A 165 -24.92 65.16 -12.22
CA ARG A 165 -25.78 65.42 -13.39
C ARG A 165 -27.06 66.16 -13.00
N ARG A 166 -27.70 65.80 -11.89
CA ARG A 166 -28.88 66.52 -11.37
C ARG A 166 -28.56 67.96 -10.98
N LYS A 167 -27.44 68.19 -10.28
CA LYS A 167 -27.00 69.55 -9.94
C LYS A 167 -26.71 70.40 -11.18
N LEU A 168 -26.12 69.79 -12.21
CA LEU A 168 -25.89 70.45 -13.50
C LEU A 168 -27.20 70.79 -14.22
N SER A 169 -28.20 69.90 -14.22
CA SER A 169 -29.51 70.21 -14.82
C SER A 169 -30.22 71.34 -14.08
N GLU A 170 -30.21 71.32 -12.75
CA GLU A 170 -30.76 72.40 -11.91
C GLU A 170 -30.02 73.74 -12.15
N ALA A 171 -28.70 73.71 -12.30
CA ALA A 171 -27.90 74.89 -12.63
C ALA A 171 -28.22 75.44 -14.03
N VAL A 172 -28.40 74.58 -15.02
CA VAL A 172 -28.78 74.98 -16.39
C VAL A 172 -30.20 75.55 -16.43
N GLU A 173 -31.16 74.95 -15.72
CA GLU A 173 -32.53 75.47 -15.61
C GLU A 173 -32.57 76.83 -14.93
N SER A 174 -31.85 77.00 -13.81
CA SER A 174 -31.76 78.29 -13.12
C SER A 174 -31.03 79.36 -13.94
N ALA A 175 -30.02 79.00 -14.74
CA ALA A 175 -29.38 79.90 -15.69
C ALA A 175 -30.33 80.31 -16.82
N GLY A 176 -31.10 79.36 -17.37
CA GLY A 176 -32.13 79.62 -18.38
C GLY A 176 -33.25 80.54 -17.89
N GLN A 177 -33.67 80.38 -16.63
CA GLN A 177 -34.65 81.28 -15.99
C GLN A 177 -34.09 82.70 -15.80
N ARG A 178 -32.81 82.85 -15.46
CA ARG A 178 -32.14 84.16 -15.35
C ARG A 178 -31.97 84.87 -16.70
N THR A 179 -31.66 84.13 -17.77
CA THR A 179 -31.60 84.72 -19.11
C THR A 179 -32.98 85.14 -19.64
N MET A 180 -34.05 84.44 -19.24
CA MET A 180 -35.44 84.82 -19.54
C MET A 180 -35.92 86.01 -18.70
N ALA A 181 -35.40 86.22 -17.49
CA ALA A 181 -35.73 87.37 -16.64
C ALA A 181 -34.90 88.63 -16.94
N GLY A 182 -33.71 88.49 -17.55
CA GLY A 182 -32.82 89.60 -17.91
C GLY A 182 -33.06 90.23 -19.29
N GLN A 183 -33.84 89.58 -20.16
CA GLN A 183 -34.33 90.19 -21.40
C GLN A 183 -35.79 90.60 -21.19
N GLY A 184 -36.01 91.89 -20.96
CA GLY A 184 -37.32 92.55 -20.96
C GLY A 184 -37.94 92.59 -22.35
N SER A 185 -38.16 91.43 -22.97
CA SER A 185 -38.97 91.30 -24.17
C SER A 185 -39.72 89.95 -24.10
N CYS A 186 -41.04 90.04 -24.21
CA CYS A 186 -41.99 88.98 -23.94
C CYS A 186 -41.80 87.78 -24.89
N TRP A 187 -41.36 86.63 -24.36
CA TRP A 187 -41.32 85.38 -25.11
C TRP A 187 -41.93 84.23 -24.31
N ARG A 188 -43.14 83.79 -24.72
CA ARG A 188 -43.84 82.64 -24.14
C ARG A 188 -43.51 81.39 -24.96
N ALA A 189 -42.90 80.40 -24.32
CA ALA A 189 -42.60 79.10 -24.94
C ALA A 189 -43.81 78.17 -24.88
N VAL A 190 -44.41 77.87 -26.03
CA VAL A 190 -45.22 76.67 -26.26
C VAL A 190 -44.40 75.76 -27.17
N VAL A 191 -44.08 74.57 -26.64
CA VAL A 191 -43.52 73.38 -27.30
C VAL A 191 -42.98 73.61 -28.73
N GLY A 192 -41.67 73.80 -28.86
CA GLY A 192 -40.93 73.37 -30.04
C GLY A 192 -40.83 74.29 -31.26
N ARG A 193 -41.25 75.56 -31.23
CA ARG A 193 -40.95 76.50 -32.33
C ARG A 193 -40.85 77.95 -31.87
N TRP A 194 -39.69 78.58 -32.05
CA TRP A 194 -39.48 80.01 -31.79
C TRP A 194 -39.99 80.85 -32.96
N ARG A 195 -40.92 81.77 -32.73
CA ARG A 195 -41.38 82.77 -33.73
C ARG A 195 -41.47 84.15 -33.08
N VAL A 196 -40.75 85.12 -33.65
CA VAL A 196 -40.80 86.54 -33.25
C VAL A 196 -42.16 87.12 -33.61
N VAL A 197 -42.88 87.64 -32.62
CA VAL A 197 -44.04 88.51 -32.82
C VAL A 197 -43.53 89.92 -32.53
N GLY A 198 -43.29 90.69 -33.60
CA GLY A 198 -43.03 92.12 -33.50
C GLY A 198 -44.35 92.88 -33.47
N ASP A 199 -44.49 93.81 -32.52
CA ASP A 199 -45.60 94.75 -32.42
C ASP A 199 -45.73 95.58 -33.71
N GLY A 200 -46.97 95.70 -34.19
CA GLY A 200 -47.28 96.40 -35.45
C GLY A 200 -47.27 97.93 -35.31
N GLY A 201 -47.01 98.62 -36.44
CA GLY A 201 -47.22 100.07 -36.54
C GLY A 201 -46.54 100.72 -37.76
N TRP A 202 -47.35 100.96 -38.80
CA TRP A 202 -47.23 101.85 -39.97
C TRP A 202 -46.11 102.90 -40.00
N LEU A 203 -45.26 102.88 -41.04
CA LEU A 203 -45.34 103.67 -42.29
C LEU A 203 -44.21 103.24 -43.25
#